data_AF-A0A8J2KVU5-F1
#
_entry.id   AF-A0A8J2KVU5-F1
#
_cell.length_a   1.000
_cell.length_b   1.000
_cell.length_c   1.000
_cell.angle_alpha   90.00
_cell.angle_beta   90.00
_cell.angle_gamma   90.00
#
_symmetry.space_group_name_H-M   'P 1'
#
loop_
_entity.id
_entity.type
_entity.pdbx_description
1 polymer ?
#
loop_
_entity_poly.entity_id
_entity_poly.type
_entity_poly.pdbx_seq_one_letter_code
_entity_poly.pdbx_strand_id
1 'polypeptide(L)'
;SGLRGSSDFGQVVSWNGEHELSFWTNKSVSGDKQYCSRLNGSDGGGITPPFLTKESTVGFFYTHLCRSMVLNYNKEISYQGIPGWQFTLPENIFDSPRKNPDNQCFCKDPGGDLESQCLDGIYRAFVCYRDAPLVISKPHFLDGDQQLIDGVEGLHPSRDNHDSLYEVEPISGMFLRASIKFQLVAELQHLAGVSSLGDLPHVFVPTIWIEQLSYLDQENVDFIKYELVIPLRIAAWLQWIFISLSVIMQFVQLNGII
;
A
#
# COMPACT_ATOMS: atom_id res chain seq x y z
N SER A 1 -15.04 -5.16 -12.13
CA SER A 1 -14.96 -5.50 -13.58
C SER A 1 -14.75 -4.27 -14.47
N GLY A 2 -14.78 -3.04 -13.94
CA GLY A 2 -14.59 -1.82 -14.75
C GLY A 2 -15.77 -1.42 -15.65
N LEU A 3 -16.83 -2.23 -15.73
CA LEU A 3 -17.98 -1.97 -16.64
C LEU A 3 -18.75 -0.68 -16.32
N ARG A 4 -18.76 -0.25 -15.06
CA ARG A 4 -19.42 0.99 -14.62
C ARG A 4 -18.51 2.21 -14.65
N GLY A 5 -17.19 1.98 -14.62
CA GLY A 5 -16.17 3.01 -14.61
C GLY A 5 -14.79 2.38 -14.47
N SER A 6 -13.76 3.03 -15.05
CA SER A 6 -12.38 2.55 -14.98
C SER A 6 -11.86 2.42 -13.55
N SER A 7 -12.33 3.27 -12.63
CA SER A 7 -12.03 3.20 -11.19
C SER A 7 -12.43 1.88 -10.53
N ASP A 8 -13.44 1.19 -11.07
CA ASP A 8 -14.00 -0.05 -10.52
C ASP A 8 -13.28 -1.30 -11.06
N PHE A 9 -12.21 -1.10 -11.82
CA PHE A 9 -11.39 -2.19 -12.35
C PHE A 9 -10.47 -2.73 -11.25
N GLY A 10 -10.38 -4.05 -11.15
CA GLY A 10 -9.54 -4.73 -10.14
C GLY A 10 -9.98 -4.60 -8.67
N GLN A 11 -11.01 -3.81 -8.35
CA GLN A 11 -11.45 -3.58 -6.96
C GLN A 11 -12.07 -4.83 -6.33
N VAL A 12 -11.70 -5.10 -5.08
CA VAL A 12 -12.32 -6.14 -4.24
C VAL A 12 -13.69 -5.64 -3.76
N VAL A 13 -14.75 -6.34 -4.17
CA VAL A 13 -16.14 -5.96 -3.83
C VAL A 13 -16.63 -6.63 -2.55
N SER A 14 -16.21 -7.86 -2.30
CA SER A 14 -16.54 -8.61 -1.09
C SER A 14 -15.49 -9.66 -0.80
N TRP A 15 -15.42 -10.06 0.47
CA TRP A 15 -14.56 -11.15 0.93
C TRP A 15 -15.37 -12.03 1.88
N ASN A 16 -15.36 -13.35 1.65
CA ASN A 16 -16.19 -14.32 2.39
C ASN A 16 -17.70 -13.97 2.42
N GLY A 17 -18.21 -13.34 1.37
CA GLY A 17 -19.61 -12.92 1.28
C GLY A 17 -19.93 -11.59 1.97
N GLU A 18 -18.96 -10.99 2.68
CA GLU A 18 -19.11 -9.72 3.37
C GLU A 18 -18.54 -8.56 2.54
N HIS A 19 -19.21 -7.42 2.56
CA HIS A 19 -18.75 -6.18 1.90
C HIS A 19 -17.89 -5.30 2.80
N GLU A 20 -17.82 -5.64 4.09
CA GLU A 20 -17.03 -4.95 5.11
C GLU A 20 -16.33 -5.99 6.01
N LEU A 21 -15.18 -5.61 6.53
CA LEU A 21 -14.43 -6.37 7.52
C LEU A 21 -15.13 -6.25 8.89
N SER A 22 -15.92 -7.25 9.23
CA SER A 22 -16.77 -7.27 10.43
C SER A 22 -16.02 -7.24 11.77
N PHE A 23 -14.71 -7.50 11.75
CA PHE A 23 -13.89 -7.56 12.96
C PHE A 23 -13.32 -6.19 13.39
N TRP A 24 -13.34 -5.18 12.52
CA TRP A 24 -13.00 -3.80 12.88
C TRP A 24 -14.24 -3.01 13.31
N THR A 25 -14.04 -2.05 14.21
CA THR A 25 -15.15 -1.18 14.65
C THR A 25 -15.29 0.04 13.76
N ASN A 26 -16.54 0.47 13.52
CA ASN A 26 -16.88 1.64 12.71
C ASN A 26 -16.76 2.95 13.49
N LYS A 27 -15.61 3.17 14.16
CA LYS A 27 -15.33 4.31 15.04
C LYS A 27 -14.15 5.16 14.51
N SER A 28 -14.30 5.74 13.32
CA SER A 28 -13.37 6.76 12.82
C SER A 28 -13.81 8.17 13.24
N VAL A 29 -12.84 9.03 13.59
CA VAL A 29 -13.07 10.41 14.06
C VAL A 29 -13.29 11.38 12.89
N SER A 30 -12.76 11.10 11.69
CA SER A 30 -12.87 11.98 10.51
C SER A 30 -14.26 12.02 9.84
N GLY A 31 -15.25 11.31 10.41
CA GLY A 31 -16.61 11.24 9.86
C GLY A 31 -16.83 10.11 8.85
N ASP A 32 -15.79 9.45 8.36
CA ASP A 32 -15.92 8.21 7.58
C ASP A 32 -16.02 6.99 8.51
N LYS A 33 -17.24 6.70 8.96
CA LYS A 33 -17.53 5.59 9.88
C LYS A 33 -17.03 4.22 9.39
N GLN A 34 -16.84 4.03 8.08
CA GLN A 34 -16.45 2.75 7.49
C GLN A 34 -14.95 2.68 7.16
N TYR A 35 -14.15 3.71 7.49
CA TYR A 35 -12.73 3.77 7.13
C TYR A 35 -11.97 2.46 7.37
N CYS A 36 -12.29 1.78 8.47
CA CYS A 36 -11.52 0.65 8.98
C CYS A 36 -12.06 -0.70 8.55
N SER A 37 -13.37 -0.77 8.34
CA SER A 37 -14.05 -1.97 7.86
C SER A 37 -14.06 -2.05 6.33
N ARG A 38 -13.79 -0.96 5.61
CA ARG A 38 -13.89 -0.92 4.15
C ARG A 38 -12.84 -1.81 3.48
N LEU A 39 -13.31 -2.63 2.54
CA LEU A 39 -12.48 -3.29 1.54
C LEU A 39 -12.13 -2.25 0.46
N ASN A 40 -10.89 -1.76 0.49
CA ASN A 40 -10.40 -0.75 -0.44
C ASN A 40 -9.31 -1.34 -1.33
N GLY A 41 -9.43 -1.08 -2.63
CA GLY A 41 -8.40 -1.43 -3.59
C GLY A 41 -8.54 -2.84 -4.16
N SER A 42 -7.47 -3.27 -4.82
CA SER A 42 -7.39 -4.61 -5.41
C SER A 42 -6.91 -5.64 -4.39
N ASP A 43 -6.71 -6.87 -4.83
CA ASP A 43 -6.13 -7.95 -4.01
C ASP A 43 -4.62 -7.81 -3.78
N GLY A 44 -4.00 -6.73 -4.29
CA GLY A 44 -2.56 -6.50 -4.24
C GLY A 44 -1.75 -7.37 -5.21
N GLY A 45 -2.43 -8.16 -6.06
CA GLY A 45 -1.85 -9.24 -6.87
C GLY A 45 -1.52 -8.88 -8.32
N GLY A 46 -1.75 -7.65 -8.78
CA GLY A 46 -1.21 -7.19 -10.06
C GLY A 46 -2.09 -6.26 -10.89
N ILE A 47 -3.28 -5.88 -10.42
CA ILE A 47 -4.17 -5.00 -11.19
C ILE A 47 -4.58 -3.81 -10.34
N THR A 48 -4.38 -2.62 -10.88
CA THR A 48 -4.82 -1.34 -10.34
C THR A 48 -5.67 -0.64 -11.39
N PRO A 49 -6.63 0.24 -11.03
CA PRO A 49 -7.34 1.04 -12.02
C PRO A 49 -6.40 1.77 -13.00
N PRO A 50 -6.74 1.83 -14.29
CA PRO A 50 -5.95 2.54 -15.30
C PRO A 50 -6.03 4.06 -15.12
N PHE A 51 -5.16 4.78 -15.84
CA PHE A 51 -5.10 6.24 -15.88
C PHE A 51 -4.77 6.89 -14.53
N LEU A 52 -3.76 6.35 -13.85
CA LEU A 52 -3.28 6.89 -12.59
C LEU A 52 -2.70 8.30 -12.77
N THR A 53 -2.85 9.12 -11.74
CA THR A 53 -2.17 10.41 -11.56
C THR A 53 -1.24 10.36 -10.35
N LYS A 54 -0.36 11.36 -10.17
CA LYS A 54 0.54 11.41 -9.00
C LYS A 54 -0.20 11.64 -7.68
N GLU A 55 -1.43 12.14 -7.75
CA GLU A 55 -2.35 12.34 -6.63
C GLU A 55 -3.21 11.10 -6.36
N SER A 56 -3.16 10.10 -7.26
CA SER A 56 -3.90 8.85 -7.06
C SER A 56 -3.35 8.08 -5.87
N THR A 57 -4.23 7.45 -5.11
CA THR A 57 -3.87 6.50 -4.05
C THR A 57 -4.16 5.09 -4.54
N VAL A 58 -3.22 4.18 -4.34
CA VAL A 58 -3.36 2.78 -4.75
C VAL A 58 -3.69 1.96 -3.50
N GLY A 59 -4.95 1.53 -3.41
CA GLY A 59 -5.39 0.64 -2.33
C GLY A 59 -5.12 -0.83 -2.64
N PHE A 60 -4.90 -1.63 -1.61
CA PHE A 60 -4.99 -3.08 -1.70
C PHE A 60 -5.51 -3.71 -0.40
N PHE A 61 -6.20 -4.83 -0.53
CA PHE A 61 -6.61 -5.68 0.58
C PHE A 61 -5.91 -7.03 0.48
N TYR A 62 -4.94 -7.25 1.37
CA TYR A 62 -4.30 -8.54 1.55
C TYR A 62 -4.84 -9.20 2.81
N THR A 63 -5.37 -10.41 2.68
CA THR A 63 -6.08 -11.12 3.77
C THR A 63 -5.22 -11.28 5.03
N HIS A 64 -3.91 -11.43 4.87
CA HIS A 64 -2.98 -11.58 6.00
C HIS A 64 -2.72 -10.29 6.78
N LEU A 65 -2.99 -9.13 6.19
CA LEU A 65 -2.85 -7.84 6.89
C LEU A 65 -4.10 -7.44 7.64
N CYS A 66 -5.22 -8.13 7.40
CA CYS A 66 -6.48 -7.90 8.09
C CYS A 66 -7.04 -6.48 7.98
N ARG A 67 -6.51 -5.61 7.13
CA ARG A 67 -7.11 -4.32 6.79
C ARG A 67 -6.69 -3.94 5.39
N SER A 68 -7.46 -3.06 4.76
CA SER A 68 -7.03 -2.45 3.52
C SER A 68 -5.88 -1.49 3.78
N MET A 69 -4.89 -1.52 2.90
CA MET A 69 -3.74 -0.64 2.88
C MET A 69 -3.86 0.34 1.73
N VAL A 70 -3.23 1.50 1.87
CA VAL A 70 -3.14 2.51 0.82
C VAL A 70 -1.68 2.86 0.57
N LEU A 71 -1.34 3.04 -0.70
CA LEU A 71 -0.01 3.39 -1.16
C LEU A 71 -0.07 4.75 -1.85
N ASN A 72 0.92 5.60 -1.56
CA ASN A 72 1.05 6.93 -2.14
C ASN A 72 2.19 6.96 -3.15
N TYR A 73 2.05 7.80 -4.18
CA TYR A 73 3.10 8.03 -5.15
C TYR A 73 4.40 8.47 -4.46
N ASN A 74 5.50 7.86 -4.86
CA ASN A 74 6.84 8.19 -4.39
C ASN A 74 7.66 8.85 -5.50
N LYS A 75 7.88 8.14 -6.61
CA LYS A 75 8.76 8.59 -7.69
C LYS A 75 8.47 7.93 -9.04
N GLU A 76 8.98 8.54 -10.11
CA GLU A 76 9.05 7.92 -11.43
C GLU A 76 10.20 6.91 -11.47
N ILE A 77 9.99 5.81 -12.20
CA ILE A 77 10.96 4.73 -12.41
C ILE A 77 10.98 4.29 -13.87
N SER A 78 12.00 3.54 -14.25
CA SER A 78 11.99 2.77 -15.49
C SER A 78 12.25 1.30 -15.18
N TYR A 79 11.26 0.46 -15.45
CA TYR A 79 11.36 -0.99 -15.27
C TYR A 79 11.61 -1.64 -16.63
N GLN A 80 12.83 -2.11 -16.84
CA GLN A 80 13.26 -2.74 -18.09
C GLN A 80 12.96 -1.90 -19.36
N GLY A 81 12.97 -0.57 -19.27
CA GLY A 81 12.66 0.34 -20.40
C GLY A 81 11.18 0.76 -20.50
N ILE A 82 10.30 0.20 -19.66
CA ILE A 82 8.91 0.66 -19.48
C ILE A 82 8.94 1.82 -18.48
N PRO A 83 8.43 3.02 -18.82
CA PRO A 83 8.24 4.09 -17.85
C PRO A 83 7.13 3.69 -16.87
N GLY A 84 7.37 3.89 -15.57
CA GLY A 84 6.40 3.54 -14.54
C GLY A 84 6.51 4.46 -13.33
N TRP A 85 5.60 4.29 -12.38
CA TRP A 85 5.59 5.00 -11.11
C TRP A 85 5.69 4.03 -9.96
N GLN A 86 6.46 4.41 -8.94
CA GLN A 86 6.59 3.68 -7.69
C GLN A 86 5.67 4.32 -6.64
N PHE A 87 4.92 3.47 -5.95
CA PHE A 87 4.10 3.79 -4.79
C PHE A 87 4.65 3.10 -3.55
N THR A 88 4.52 3.72 -2.37
CA THR A 88 4.95 3.17 -1.07
C THR A 88 3.87 3.36 0.00
N LEU A 89 3.96 2.59 1.09
CA LEU A 89 3.13 2.78 2.27
C LEU A 89 3.50 4.11 2.94
N PRO A 90 2.53 5.01 3.19
CA PRO A 90 2.82 6.25 3.89
C PRO A 90 3.29 5.96 5.32
N GLU A 91 4.14 6.83 5.87
CA GLU A 91 4.75 6.66 7.19
C GLU A 91 3.68 6.53 8.29
N ASN A 92 2.58 7.29 8.14
CA ASN A 92 1.50 7.36 9.12
C ASN A 92 0.47 6.22 9.04
N ILE A 93 0.70 5.21 8.20
CA ILE A 93 -0.29 4.12 7.99
C ILE A 93 -0.54 3.32 9.27
N PHE A 94 0.50 3.15 10.10
CA PHE A 94 0.46 2.43 11.38
C PHE A 94 0.60 3.36 12.59
N ASP A 95 0.40 4.65 12.40
CA ASP A 95 0.41 5.61 13.50
C ASP A 95 -0.75 5.35 14.46
N SER A 96 -0.49 5.59 15.74
CA SER A 96 -1.48 5.59 16.79
C SER A 96 -2.53 6.69 16.56
N PRO A 97 -3.70 6.62 17.22
CA PRO A 97 -4.75 7.62 17.11
C PRO A 97 -4.31 9.03 17.58
N ARG A 98 -3.20 9.12 18.33
CA ARG A 98 -2.63 10.39 18.78
C ARG A 98 -2.04 11.19 17.62
N LYS A 99 -1.37 10.51 16.67
CA LYS A 99 -0.79 11.13 15.47
C LYS A 99 -1.74 11.05 14.28
N ASN A 100 -2.47 9.95 14.14
CA ASN A 100 -3.43 9.73 13.08
C ASN A 100 -4.80 9.30 13.64
N PRO A 101 -5.70 10.25 13.95
CA PRO A 101 -7.01 9.96 14.54
C PRO A 101 -7.89 8.98 13.75
N ASP A 102 -7.68 8.84 12.45
CA ASP A 102 -8.40 7.87 11.61
C ASP A 102 -8.12 6.43 12.01
N ASN A 103 -6.94 6.18 12.60
CA ASN A 103 -6.54 4.85 13.05
C ASN A 103 -7.16 4.42 14.39
N GLN A 104 -8.05 5.23 15.01
CA GLN A 104 -8.69 4.90 16.31
C GLN A 104 -9.31 3.51 16.35
N CYS A 105 -10.01 3.12 15.30
CA CYS A 105 -10.63 1.81 15.16
C CYS A 105 -9.67 0.61 15.08
N PHE A 106 -8.41 0.83 14.67
CA PHE A 106 -7.36 -0.19 14.62
C PHE A 106 -6.62 -0.32 15.95
N CYS A 107 -6.77 0.69 16.80
CA CYS A 107 -6.37 0.69 18.20
C CYS A 107 -7.45 0.00 19.04
N LYS A 108 -7.49 -1.34 18.99
CA LYS A 108 -8.42 -2.13 19.83
C LYS A 108 -7.71 -2.66 21.06
N ASP A 109 -8.41 -2.57 22.18
CA ASP A 109 -7.97 -3.05 23.47
C ASP A 109 -8.79 -4.27 23.90
N PRO A 110 -8.14 -5.41 24.24
CA PRO A 110 -8.79 -6.55 24.87
C PRO A 110 -9.32 -6.29 26.30
N GLY A 111 -8.82 -5.28 27.03
CA GLY A 111 -8.98 -5.11 28.48
C GLY A 111 -9.63 -3.80 29.00
N GLY A 112 -9.79 -2.76 28.18
CA GLY A 112 -10.50 -1.51 28.48
C GLY A 112 -9.64 -0.29 28.93
N ASP A 113 -8.37 -0.48 29.30
CA ASP A 113 -7.47 0.57 29.82
C ASP A 113 -6.30 0.98 28.88
N LEU A 114 -6.15 0.35 27.70
CA LEU A 114 -5.01 0.48 26.78
C LEU A 114 -5.23 1.40 25.57
N GLU A 115 -6.30 2.20 25.46
CA GLU A 115 -6.35 3.28 24.45
C GLU A 115 -5.14 4.25 24.62
N SER A 116 -4.61 4.31 25.83
CA SER A 116 -3.38 5.03 26.18
C SER A 116 -2.07 4.38 25.69
N GLN A 117 -2.11 3.13 25.21
CA GLN A 117 -0.94 2.28 24.89
C GLN A 117 -0.85 1.85 23.41
N CYS A 118 -1.63 2.47 22.52
CA CYS A 118 -1.39 2.27 21.08
C CYS A 118 -0.12 3.00 20.69
N LEU A 119 0.86 2.23 20.21
CA LEU A 119 2.16 2.71 19.79
C LEU A 119 2.15 3.00 18.30
N ASP A 120 2.97 3.96 17.87
CA ASP A 120 3.15 4.21 16.45
C ASP A 120 3.95 3.06 15.81
N GLY A 121 3.67 2.79 14.53
CA GLY A 121 4.33 1.76 13.72
C GLY A 121 3.79 0.34 13.85
N ILE A 122 2.75 0.13 14.66
CA ILE A 122 2.13 -1.18 14.87
C ILE A 122 0.59 -1.11 14.85
N TYR A 123 -0.03 -2.24 14.52
CA TYR A 123 -1.46 -2.46 14.83
C TYR A 123 -1.71 -3.90 15.25
N ARG A 124 -2.71 -4.08 16.11
CA ARG A 124 -3.04 -5.39 16.68
C ARG A 124 -3.97 -6.16 15.75
N ALA A 125 -3.47 -7.24 15.14
CA ALA A 125 -4.22 -8.08 14.20
C ALA A 125 -4.96 -9.25 14.88
N PHE A 126 -5.01 -9.32 16.22
CA PHE A 126 -5.68 -10.42 16.93
C PHE A 126 -7.14 -10.63 16.50
N VAL A 127 -7.82 -9.56 16.09
CA VAL A 127 -9.24 -9.56 15.69
C VAL A 127 -9.56 -10.45 14.49
N CYS A 128 -8.59 -10.73 13.62
CA CYS A 128 -8.77 -11.60 12.45
C CYS A 128 -8.13 -12.99 12.64
N TYR A 129 -7.32 -13.17 13.69
CA TYR A 129 -6.56 -14.41 13.96
C TYR A 129 -7.04 -15.14 15.22
N ARG A 130 -8.36 -15.18 15.44
CA ARG A 130 -8.98 -15.90 16.59
C ARG A 130 -8.34 -15.54 17.94
N ASP A 131 -8.12 -14.25 18.15
CA ASP A 131 -7.54 -13.68 19.38
C ASP A 131 -6.09 -14.11 19.67
N ALA A 132 -5.37 -14.66 18.67
CA ALA A 132 -3.93 -14.84 18.79
C ALA A 132 -3.24 -13.47 18.99
N PRO A 133 -2.23 -13.34 19.87
CA PRO A 133 -1.57 -12.07 20.21
C PRO A 133 -0.60 -11.62 19.11
N LEU A 134 -1.13 -11.49 17.89
CA LEU A 134 -0.42 -11.11 16.68
C LEU A 134 -0.56 -9.61 16.44
N VAL A 135 0.58 -8.99 16.29
CA VAL A 135 0.75 -7.58 15.93
C VAL A 135 1.46 -7.51 14.60
N ILE A 136 1.09 -6.53 13.77
CA ILE A 136 1.71 -6.29 12.47
C ILE A 136 2.43 -4.95 12.51
N SER A 137 3.62 -4.92 11.90
CA SER A 137 4.47 -3.74 11.77
C SER A 137 5.18 -3.75 10.42
N LYS A 138 5.87 -2.65 10.07
CA LYS A 138 6.92 -2.72 9.04
C LYS A 138 8.15 -3.46 9.61
N PRO A 139 8.97 -4.15 8.79
CA PRO A 139 10.18 -4.83 9.25
C PRO A 139 11.08 -3.94 10.10
N HIS A 140 11.66 -4.52 11.15
CA HIS A 140 12.48 -3.84 12.14
C HIS A 140 11.79 -2.63 12.81
N PHE A 141 10.46 -2.64 12.88
CA PHE A 141 9.66 -1.51 13.39
C PHE A 141 9.96 -0.19 12.68
N LEU A 142 10.22 -0.23 11.37
CA LEU A 142 10.32 1.00 10.56
C LEU A 142 9.06 1.86 10.75
N ASP A 143 9.26 3.17 10.96
CA ASP A 143 8.22 4.16 11.29
C ASP A 143 7.56 3.98 12.67
N GLY A 144 8.05 3.07 13.51
CA GLY A 144 7.52 2.84 14.85
C GLY A 144 8.15 3.65 15.96
N ASP A 145 7.49 3.61 17.13
CA ASP A 145 8.00 4.25 18.34
C ASP A 145 9.38 3.73 18.72
N GLN A 146 10.24 4.62 19.23
CA GLN A 146 11.60 4.29 19.64
C GLN A 146 11.64 3.16 20.68
N GLN A 147 10.64 3.07 21.57
CA GLN A 147 10.55 2.00 22.57
C GLN A 147 10.40 0.60 21.97
N LEU A 148 9.83 0.47 20.76
CA LEU A 148 9.74 -0.81 20.05
C LEU A 148 11.11 -1.24 19.53
N ILE A 149 11.89 -0.27 19.04
CA ILE A 149 13.23 -0.49 18.50
C ILE A 149 14.21 -0.80 19.63
N ASP A 150 14.17 -0.01 20.71
CA ASP A 150 15.05 -0.16 21.87
C ASP A 150 14.71 -1.40 22.72
N GLY A 151 13.49 -1.91 22.60
CA GLY A 151 13.03 -3.09 23.34
C GLY A 151 13.67 -4.40 22.90
N VAL A 152 14.32 -4.44 21.73
CA VAL A 152 14.94 -5.65 21.16
C VAL A 152 16.27 -5.31 20.51
N GLU A 153 17.33 -5.99 20.95
CA GLU A 153 18.66 -5.84 20.35
C GLU A 153 18.72 -6.42 18.93
N GLY A 154 19.44 -5.74 18.03
CA GLY A 154 19.66 -6.19 16.64
C GLY A 154 18.70 -5.60 15.61
N LEU A 155 17.86 -4.65 16.01
CA LEU A 155 16.97 -3.95 15.08
C LEU A 155 17.65 -2.77 14.39
N HIS A 156 17.56 -2.74 13.05
CA HIS A 156 18.14 -1.69 12.21
C HIS A 156 17.15 -1.23 11.13
N PRO A 157 16.10 -0.47 11.49
CA PRO A 157 15.12 0.01 10.52
C PRO A 157 15.79 0.82 9.40
N SER A 158 15.40 0.54 8.15
CA SER A 158 15.94 1.17 6.94
C SER A 158 14.85 1.23 5.88
N ARG A 159 14.56 2.42 5.33
CA ARG A 159 13.55 2.54 4.26
C ARG A 159 13.90 1.72 3.04
N ASP A 160 15.17 1.69 2.64
CA ASP A 160 15.61 0.94 1.44
C ASP A 160 15.38 -0.56 1.58
N ASN A 161 15.53 -1.10 2.80
CA ASN A 161 15.43 -2.54 3.04
C ASN A 161 14.05 -2.97 3.55
N HIS A 162 13.33 -2.09 4.26
CA HIS A 162 12.16 -2.48 5.03
C HIS A 162 10.87 -1.78 4.59
N ASP A 163 10.91 -0.83 3.66
CA ASP A 163 9.69 -0.26 3.10
C ASP A 163 9.15 -1.12 1.96
N SER A 164 7.82 -1.06 1.79
CA SER A 164 7.13 -1.74 0.70
C SER A 164 7.14 -0.87 -0.55
N LEU A 165 7.24 -1.49 -1.74
CA LEU A 165 7.11 -0.79 -3.00
C LEU A 165 6.11 -1.49 -3.91
N TYR A 166 5.42 -0.69 -4.72
CA TYR A 166 4.51 -1.15 -5.76
C TYR A 166 4.72 -0.29 -6.99
N GLU A 167 5.22 -0.89 -8.06
CA GLU A 167 5.58 -0.22 -9.30
C GLU A 167 4.57 -0.60 -10.38
N VAL A 168 4.05 0.41 -11.07
CA VAL A 168 2.99 0.28 -12.07
C VAL A 168 3.28 1.09 -13.32
N GLU A 169 2.76 0.62 -14.45
CA GLU A 169 2.63 1.46 -15.65
C GLU A 169 1.34 2.30 -15.50
N PRO A 170 1.42 3.64 -15.48
CA PRO A 170 0.32 4.49 -15.03
C PRO A 170 -0.88 4.54 -15.98
N ILE A 171 -0.70 4.29 -17.28
CA ILE A 171 -1.79 4.38 -18.26
C ILE A 171 -2.70 3.17 -18.15
N SER A 172 -2.13 1.97 -18.14
CA SER A 172 -2.84 0.69 -18.06
C SER A 172 -3.19 0.28 -16.63
N GLY A 173 -2.46 0.77 -15.62
CA GLY A 173 -2.59 0.32 -14.23
C GLY A 173 -2.02 -1.08 -13.99
N MET A 174 -1.29 -1.65 -14.96
CA MET A 174 -0.64 -2.95 -14.83
C MET A 174 0.58 -2.83 -13.89
N PHE A 175 0.70 -3.78 -12.97
CA PHE A 175 1.90 -3.87 -12.14
C PHE A 175 3.12 -4.24 -12.98
N LEU A 176 4.29 -3.74 -12.55
CA LEU A 176 5.59 -4.06 -13.12
C LEU A 176 6.40 -4.90 -12.12
N ARG A 177 6.40 -4.45 -10.87
CA ARG A 177 7.07 -5.10 -9.74
C ARG A 177 6.39 -4.70 -8.43
N ALA A 178 6.25 -5.63 -7.51
CA ALA A 178 5.79 -5.39 -6.15
C ALA A 178 6.72 -6.07 -5.16
N SER A 179 7.03 -5.38 -4.06
CA SER A 179 7.68 -5.93 -2.89
C SER A 179 6.89 -5.46 -1.68
N ILE A 180 6.04 -6.33 -1.16
CA ILE A 180 5.22 -6.04 0.02
C ILE A 180 5.91 -6.66 1.23
N LYS A 181 6.26 -5.81 2.19
CA LYS A 181 7.02 -6.16 3.38
C LYS A 181 6.23 -5.87 4.64
N PHE A 182 6.11 -6.86 5.50
CA PHE A 182 5.47 -6.72 6.80
C PHE A 182 6.12 -7.66 7.81
N GLN A 183 5.92 -7.37 9.09
CA GLN A 183 6.51 -8.10 10.19
C GLN A 183 5.45 -8.57 11.17
N LEU A 184 5.51 -9.86 11.49
CA LEU A 184 4.70 -10.49 12.52
C LEU A 184 5.40 -10.34 13.87
N VAL A 185 4.67 -9.80 14.83
CA VAL A 185 5.17 -9.43 16.14
C VAL A 185 4.31 -10.13 17.19
N ALA A 186 4.96 -10.80 18.13
CA ALA A 186 4.29 -11.38 19.28
C ALA A 186 4.20 -10.33 20.39
N GLU A 187 2.98 -10.02 20.82
CA GLU A 187 2.74 -9.18 21.99
C GLU A 187 2.74 -10.06 23.25
N LEU A 188 3.77 -9.91 24.07
CA LEU A 188 3.91 -10.66 25.32
C LEU A 188 3.61 -9.74 26.49
N GLN A 189 2.68 -10.16 27.33
CA GLN A 189 2.33 -9.48 28.57
C GLN A 189 1.97 -10.51 29.64
N HIS A 190 1.88 -10.05 30.89
CA HIS A 190 1.40 -10.88 31.99
C HIS A 190 0.00 -11.43 31.67
N LEU A 191 -0.13 -12.76 31.68
CA LEU A 191 -1.41 -13.45 31.51
C LEU A 191 -1.76 -14.23 32.77
N ALA A 192 -2.88 -13.88 33.40
CA ALA A 192 -3.43 -14.61 34.54
C ALA A 192 -3.65 -16.08 34.15
N GLY A 193 -2.97 -17.01 34.83
CA GLY A 193 -3.04 -18.45 34.57
C GLY A 193 -1.85 -19.04 33.80
N VAL A 194 -0.91 -18.22 33.31
CA VAL A 194 0.35 -18.70 32.72
C VAL A 194 1.52 -18.23 33.58
N SER A 195 1.95 -19.06 34.54
CA SER A 195 3.01 -18.71 35.50
C SER A 195 4.35 -18.35 34.83
N SER A 196 4.65 -18.93 33.66
CA SER A 196 5.86 -18.63 32.88
C SER A 196 5.93 -17.18 32.35
N LEU A 197 4.79 -16.47 32.30
CA LEU A 197 4.71 -15.06 31.90
C LEU A 197 4.50 -14.12 33.10
N GLY A 198 4.62 -14.64 34.32
CA GLY A 198 4.29 -13.93 35.57
C GLY A 198 5.03 -12.61 35.77
N ASP A 199 6.33 -12.59 35.48
CA ASP A 199 7.22 -11.45 35.75
C ASP A 199 7.67 -10.72 34.47
N LEU A 200 7.05 -11.01 33.32
CA LEU A 200 7.48 -10.40 32.05
C LEU A 200 6.93 -8.98 31.91
N PRO A 201 7.78 -8.00 31.54
CA PRO A 201 7.29 -6.70 31.11
C PRO A 201 6.48 -6.85 29.81
N HIS A 202 5.54 -5.93 29.59
CA HIS A 202 4.84 -5.85 28.32
C HIS A 202 5.83 -5.52 27.20
N VAL A 203 6.01 -6.45 26.27
CA VAL A 203 7.04 -6.37 25.23
C VAL A 203 6.49 -6.86 23.89
N PHE A 204 6.95 -6.20 22.82
CA PHE A 204 6.65 -6.55 21.45
C PHE A 204 7.86 -7.23 20.83
N VAL A 205 7.78 -8.55 20.64
CA VAL A 205 8.89 -9.34 20.12
C VAL A 205 8.68 -9.59 18.63
N PRO A 206 9.50 -9.00 17.74
CA PRO A 206 9.43 -9.28 16.31
C PRO A 206 9.86 -10.72 16.07
N THR A 207 8.96 -11.53 15.50
CA THR A 207 9.19 -12.97 15.33
C THR A 207 9.74 -13.30 13.95
N ILE A 208 9.14 -12.73 12.92
CA ILE A 208 9.55 -12.87 11.52
C ILE A 208 9.05 -11.68 10.72
N TRP A 209 9.85 -11.23 9.76
CA TRP A 209 9.38 -10.35 8.69
C TRP A 209 9.40 -11.11 7.37
N ILE A 210 8.43 -10.76 6.52
CA ILE A 210 8.14 -11.45 5.27
C ILE A 210 8.19 -10.41 4.16
N GLU A 211 8.86 -10.76 3.07
CA GLU A 211 8.80 -10.04 1.81
C GLU A 211 8.11 -10.90 0.77
N GLN A 212 6.96 -10.42 0.29
CA GLN A 212 6.30 -10.97 -0.87
C GLN A 212 6.77 -10.22 -2.12
N LEU A 213 7.59 -10.90 -2.91
CA LEU A 213 8.10 -10.39 -4.19
C LEU A 213 7.26 -10.90 -5.35
N SER A 214 6.83 -9.96 -6.19
CA SER A 214 6.18 -10.24 -7.48
C SER A 214 6.82 -9.36 -8.56
N TYR A 215 7.11 -9.93 -9.72
CA TYR A 215 7.66 -9.20 -10.85
C TYR A 215 7.10 -9.78 -12.16
N LEU A 216 6.96 -8.93 -13.17
CA LEU A 216 6.62 -9.40 -14.51
C LEU A 216 7.77 -10.23 -15.10
N ASP A 217 7.41 -11.36 -15.69
CA ASP A 217 8.31 -12.13 -16.54
C ASP A 217 8.59 -11.41 -17.86
N GLN A 218 9.54 -11.93 -18.63
CA GLN A 218 9.98 -11.29 -19.87
C GLN A 218 8.87 -11.21 -20.92
N GLU A 219 8.02 -12.24 -21.00
CA GLU A 219 6.90 -12.28 -21.94
C GLU A 219 5.91 -11.15 -21.68
N ASN A 220 5.50 -10.95 -20.43
CA ASN A 220 4.59 -9.88 -20.07
C ASN A 220 5.25 -8.49 -20.18
N VAL A 221 6.56 -8.39 -19.90
CA VAL A 221 7.31 -7.14 -20.15
C VAL A 221 7.30 -6.78 -21.64
N ASP A 222 7.56 -7.76 -22.50
CA ASP A 222 7.58 -7.53 -23.94
C ASP A 222 6.18 -7.19 -24.47
N PHE A 223 5.14 -7.85 -23.94
CA PHE A 223 3.75 -7.50 -24.22
C PHE A 223 3.46 -6.01 -23.92
N ILE A 224 3.78 -5.52 -22.72
CA ILE A 224 3.55 -4.10 -22.38
C ILE A 224 4.38 -3.18 -23.28
N LYS A 225 5.62 -3.54 -23.63
CA LYS A 225 6.45 -2.73 -24.50
C LYS A 225 5.88 -2.60 -25.90
N TYR A 226 5.56 -3.72 -26.54
CA TYR A 226 5.19 -3.76 -27.96
C TYR A 226 3.72 -3.40 -28.19
N GLU A 227 2.82 -3.75 -27.28
CA GLU A 227 1.39 -3.49 -27.43
C GLU A 227 0.95 -2.13 -26.86
N LEU A 228 1.70 -1.58 -25.90
CA LEU A 228 1.34 -0.32 -25.25
C LEU A 228 2.39 0.78 -25.45
N VAL A 229 3.61 0.59 -24.94
CA VAL A 229 4.60 1.68 -24.85
C VAL A 229 5.06 2.17 -26.23
N ILE A 230 5.40 1.26 -27.14
CA ILE A 230 5.90 1.60 -28.47
C ILE A 230 4.83 2.30 -29.31
N PRO A 231 3.60 1.77 -29.44
CA PRO A 231 2.52 2.45 -30.16
C PRO A 231 2.24 3.86 -29.63
N LEU A 232 2.19 4.04 -28.31
CA LEU A 232 1.96 5.35 -27.69
C LEU A 232 3.10 6.33 -28.00
N ARG A 233 4.35 5.88 -27.97
CA ARG A 233 5.50 6.72 -28.36
C ARG A 233 5.40 7.11 -29.82
N ILE A 234 5.14 6.17 -30.73
CA ILE A 234 4.98 6.45 -32.17
C ILE A 234 3.88 7.48 -32.39
N ALA A 235 2.72 7.31 -31.74
CA ALA A 235 1.61 8.25 -31.83
C ALA A 235 2.02 9.66 -31.36
N ALA A 236 2.74 9.77 -30.24
CA ALA A 236 3.25 11.04 -29.74
C ALA A 236 4.24 11.70 -30.71
N TRP A 237 5.19 10.93 -31.27
CA TRP A 237 6.11 11.44 -32.29
C TRP A 237 5.38 11.96 -33.52
N LEU A 238 4.42 11.19 -34.05
CA LEU A 238 3.61 11.60 -35.19
C LEU A 238 2.78 12.86 -34.88
N GLN A 239 2.21 12.96 -33.68
CA GLN A 239 1.48 14.15 -33.24
C GLN A 239 2.38 15.40 -33.28
N TRP A 240 3.59 15.33 -32.72
CA TRP A 240 4.53 16.45 -32.73
C TRP A 240 5.01 16.81 -34.14
N ILE A 241 5.20 15.81 -35.02
CA ILE A 241 5.52 16.03 -36.43
C ILE A 241 4.39 16.79 -37.12
N PHE A 242 3.12 16.36 -36.95
CA PHE A 242 1.98 17.03 -37.58
C PHE A 242 1.79 18.47 -37.06
N ILE A 243 1.95 18.70 -35.76
CA ILE A 243 1.90 20.06 -35.18
C ILE A 243 3.00 20.93 -35.79
N SER A 244 4.23 20.42 -35.87
CA SER A 244 5.36 21.16 -36.42
C SER A 244 5.16 21.50 -37.90
N LEU A 245 4.69 20.55 -38.71
CA LEU A 245 4.37 20.76 -40.12
C LEU A 245 3.24 21.80 -40.29
N SER A 246 2.22 21.76 -39.43
CA SER A 246 1.12 22.73 -39.44
C SER A 246 1.62 24.15 -39.16
N VAL A 247 2.48 24.33 -38.16
CA VAL A 247 3.09 25.63 -37.83
C VAL A 247 3.97 26.14 -38.98
N ILE A 248 4.76 25.26 -39.61
CA ILE A 248 5.59 25.62 -40.78
C ILE A 248 4.72 26.08 -41.94
N MET A 249 3.65 25.35 -42.29
CA MET A 249 2.73 25.78 -43.36
C MET A 249 2.10 27.14 -43.07
N GLN A 250 1.69 27.38 -41.82
CA GLN A 250 1.08 28.65 -41.43
C GLN A 250 2.09 29.81 -41.50
N PHE A 251 3.34 29.58 -41.12
CA PHE A 251 4.42 30.55 -41.27
C PHE A 251 4.75 30.86 -42.74
N VAL A 252 4.75 29.85 -43.62
CA VAL A 252 4.96 30.03 -45.06
C VAL A 252 3.83 30.87 -45.68
N GLN A 253 2.58 30.62 -45.29
CA GLN A 253 1.41 31.41 -45.72
C GLN A 253 1.49 32.87 -45.25
N LEU A 254 1.89 33.12 -44.01
CA LEU A 254 1.95 34.48 -43.45
C LEU A 254 3.07 35.34 -44.04
N ASN A 255 4.19 34.74 -44.46
CA ASN A 255 5.32 35.47 -45.05
C ASN A 255 5.24 35.58 -46.58
N GLY A 256 4.13 35.15 -47.20
CA GLY A 256 3.91 35.29 -48.64
C GLY A 256 4.96 34.59 -49.50
N ILE A 257 5.54 33.47 -49.01
CA ILE A 257 6.49 32.66 -49.80
C ILE A 257 5.78 31.82 -50.87
N ILE A 258 4.44 31.88 -50.93
CA ILE A 258 3.60 31.38 -52.02
C ILE A 258 2.48 32.39 -52.28
#